data_AF-A0A7R9PG74-F1
#
_entry.id   AF-A0A7R9PG74-F1
#
_cell.length_a   1.000
_cell.length_b   1.000
_cell.length_c   1.000
_cell.angle_alpha   90.00
_cell.angle_beta   90.00
_cell.angle_gamma   90.00
#
_symmetry.space_group_name_H-M   'P 1'
#
loop_
_entity.id
_entity.type
_entity.pdbx_description
1 polymer ?
#
loop_
_entity_poly.entity_id
_entity_poly.type
_entity_poly.pdbx_seq_one_letter_code
_entity_poly.pdbx_strand_id
1 'polypeptide(L)'
;TVATCMTTLKKSMSEDYAVSCLVVGTESGEIFMLDPEAFTILETMSLCGGGSDSSPLVPAQVAATGLYDVEYRVVTACRDGSVCLVRRGWKEAKVLAQLSAQVVDMIVQSDNANIVLATMDQSLHCYSKK
;
A
#
# COMPACT_ATOMS: atom_id res chain seq x y z
N THR A 1 17.66 -5.14 -3.40
CA THR A 1 16.39 -4.50 -3.01
C THR A 1 16.22 -4.68 -1.51
N VAL A 2 15.94 -3.62 -0.75
CA VAL A 2 15.77 -3.68 0.73
C VAL A 2 14.29 -3.55 1.06
N ALA A 3 13.76 -4.41 1.94
CA ALA A 3 12.37 -4.32 2.40
C ALA A 3 12.21 -3.18 3.43
N THR A 4 11.19 -2.35 3.27
CA THR A 4 10.92 -1.19 4.14
C THR A 4 9.69 -1.38 5.01
N CYS A 5 8.64 -1.98 4.48
CA CYS A 5 7.39 -2.21 5.17
C CYS A 5 6.73 -3.52 4.70
N MET A 6 5.91 -4.13 5.56
CA MET A 6 5.17 -5.34 5.21
C MET A 6 3.79 -5.36 5.86
N THR A 7 2.83 -6.00 5.21
CA THR A 7 1.49 -6.25 5.74
C THR A 7 0.93 -7.54 5.17
N THR A 8 -0.24 -7.98 5.65
CA THR A 8 -0.90 -9.21 5.18
C THR A 8 -2.19 -8.88 4.43
N LEU A 9 -2.47 -9.62 3.36
CA LEU A 9 -3.71 -9.53 2.60
C LEU A 9 -4.38 -10.91 2.56
N LYS A 10 -5.65 -10.99 2.93
CA LYS A 10 -6.41 -12.26 2.88
C LYS A 10 -6.48 -12.79 1.44
N LYS A 11 -6.25 -14.09 1.23
CA LYS A 11 -6.10 -14.67 -0.11
C LYS A 11 -7.45 -14.84 -0.81
N SER A 12 -8.27 -15.76 -0.30
CA SER A 12 -9.54 -16.16 -0.93
C SER A 12 -10.75 -15.99 -0.02
N MET A 13 -10.56 -16.03 1.31
CA MET A 13 -11.63 -15.98 2.32
C MET A 13 -11.34 -14.87 3.34
N SER A 14 -12.39 -14.22 3.84
CA SER A 14 -12.30 -13.10 4.80
C SER A 14 -12.25 -13.52 6.27
N GLU A 15 -12.23 -14.82 6.55
CA GLU A 15 -12.23 -15.36 7.91
C GLU A 15 -10.88 -15.13 8.61
N ASP A 16 -10.89 -15.06 9.94
CA ASP A 16 -9.69 -14.74 10.73
C ASP A 16 -8.57 -15.77 10.54
N TYR A 17 -8.92 -17.05 10.39
CA TYR A 17 -7.98 -18.15 10.18
C TYR A 17 -7.71 -18.45 8.69
N ALA A 18 -8.31 -17.69 7.78
CA ALA A 18 -8.05 -17.85 6.36
C ALA A 18 -6.60 -17.47 6.01
N VAL A 19 -6.06 -18.16 5.01
CA VAL A 19 -4.72 -17.94 4.46
C VAL A 19 -4.58 -16.50 3.96
N SER A 20 -3.45 -15.88 4.30
CA SER A 20 -3.11 -14.51 3.90
C SER A 20 -1.82 -14.50 3.09
N CYS A 21 -1.80 -13.78 1.98
CA CYS A 21 -0.59 -13.44 1.23
C CYS A 21 0.20 -12.35 1.97
N LEU A 22 1.52 -12.36 1.79
CA LEU A 22 2.39 -11.30 2.32
C LEU A 22 2.53 -10.19 1.27
N VAL A 23 2.37 -8.94 1.70
CA VAL A 23 2.57 -7.74 0.89
C VAL A 23 3.81 -7.02 1.41
N VAL A 24 4.81 -6.82 0.58
CA VAL A 24 6.10 -6.23 0.96
C VAL A 24 6.39 -5.01 0.11
N GLY A 25 6.70 -3.88 0.75
CA GLY A 25 7.22 -2.70 0.09
C GLY A 25 8.75 -2.62 0.19
N THR A 26 9.38 -2.11 -0.86
CA THR A 26 10.84 -2.03 -0.96
C THR A 26 11.36 -0.63 -1.21
N GLU A 27 12.63 -0.42 -0.87
CA GLU A 27 13.36 0.82 -1.12
C GLU A 27 13.54 1.15 -2.61
N SER A 28 13.32 0.19 -3.52
CA SER A 28 13.29 0.43 -4.97
C SER A 28 12.00 1.08 -5.46
N GLY A 29 11.00 1.29 -4.58
CA GLY A 29 9.68 1.77 -5.00
C GLY A 29 8.84 0.67 -5.66
N GLU A 30 8.89 -0.55 -5.13
CA GLU A 30 8.09 -1.68 -5.61
C GLU A 30 7.28 -2.28 -4.47
N ILE A 31 6.09 -2.80 -4.79
CA ILE A 31 5.28 -3.65 -3.92
C ILE A 31 5.26 -5.06 -4.50
N PHE A 32 5.66 -6.03 -3.69
CA PHE A 32 5.61 -7.45 -4.00
C PHE A 32 4.47 -8.12 -3.23
N MET A 33 3.71 -8.97 -3.92
CA MET A 33 2.80 -9.92 -3.30
C MET A 33 3.45 -11.30 -3.35
N LEU A 34 3.53 -11.96 -2.21
CA LEU A 34 4.16 -13.27 -2.08
C LEU A 34 3.13 -14.36 -1.79
N ASP A 35 3.34 -15.52 -2.40
CA ASP A 35 2.58 -16.72 -2.13
C ASP A 35 2.86 -17.22 -0.70
N PRO A 36 1.82 -17.51 0.10
CA PRO A 36 2.00 -17.93 1.49
C PRO A 36 2.64 -19.30 1.67
N GLU A 37 2.60 -20.18 0.67
CA GLU A 37 3.14 -21.54 0.76
C GLU A 37 4.49 -21.67 0.05
N ALA A 38 4.58 -21.13 -1.18
CA ALA A 38 5.76 -21.25 -2.03
C ALA A 38 6.77 -20.11 -1.86
N PHE A 39 6.39 -19.00 -1.19
CA PHE A 39 7.20 -17.78 -1.05
C PHE A 39 7.68 -17.21 -2.40
N THR A 40 6.95 -17.48 -3.47
CA THR A 40 7.20 -16.93 -4.82
C THR A 40 6.49 -15.60 -4.99
N ILE A 41 7.01 -14.76 -5.89
CA ILE A 41 6.36 -13.50 -6.24
C ILE A 41 5.14 -13.79 -7.11
N LEU A 42 3.95 -13.47 -6.60
CA LEU A 42 2.69 -13.56 -7.31
C LEU A 42 2.47 -12.34 -8.22
N GLU A 43 2.76 -11.14 -7.70
CA GLU A 43 2.55 -9.88 -8.41
C GLU A 43 3.58 -8.84 -7.96
N THR A 44 4.03 -8.03 -8.92
CA THR A 44 4.93 -6.89 -8.69
C THR A 44 4.27 -5.63 -9.22
N MET A 45 4.24 -4.58 -8.41
CA MET A 45 3.64 -3.30 -8.74
C MET A 45 4.65 -2.18 -8.48
N SER A 46 4.77 -1.24 -9.42
CA SER A 46 5.73 -0.15 -9.33
C SER A 46 5.09 1.12 -8.73
N LEU A 47 5.79 1.72 -7.77
CA LEU A 47 5.45 3.00 -7.14
C LEU A 47 6.27 4.11 -7.84
N CYS A 48 5.87 4.49 -9.04
CA CYS A 48 6.47 5.62 -9.75
C CYS A 48 5.63 6.88 -9.54
N GLY A 49 6.27 8.02 -9.31
CA GLY A 49 5.59 9.31 -9.30
C GLY A 49 5.04 9.62 -10.69
N GLY A 50 3.76 9.98 -10.80
CA GLY A 50 3.10 10.29 -12.08
C GLY A 50 3.56 11.59 -12.77
N GLY A 51 4.74 12.10 -12.42
CA GLY A 51 5.36 13.29 -13.02
C GLY A 51 6.42 12.93 -14.06
N SER A 52 6.98 13.94 -14.72
CA SER A 52 8.12 13.80 -15.66
C SER A 52 9.43 13.37 -15.00
N ASP A 53 9.43 13.22 -13.68
CA ASP A 53 10.59 12.83 -12.87
C ASP A 53 10.41 11.38 -12.43
N SER A 54 11.25 10.49 -12.97
CA SER A 54 11.23 9.03 -12.75
C SER A 54 11.74 8.63 -11.37
N SER A 55 11.35 9.38 -10.33
CA SER A 55 11.81 9.11 -8.97
C SER A 55 10.98 7.98 -8.34
N PRO A 56 11.62 6.95 -7.77
CA PRO A 56 10.90 5.89 -7.07
C PRO A 56 10.27 6.43 -5.79
N LEU A 57 8.97 6.17 -5.62
CA LEU A 57 8.27 6.49 -4.39
C LEU A 57 8.51 5.37 -3.37
N VAL A 58 9.38 5.64 -2.40
CA VAL A 58 9.76 4.64 -1.39
C VAL A 58 8.63 4.50 -0.36
N PRO A 59 8.01 3.32 -0.21
CA PRO A 59 6.93 3.11 0.75
C PRO A 59 7.50 3.07 2.17
N ALA A 60 6.91 3.87 3.05
CA ALA A 60 7.21 3.92 4.47
C ALA A 60 6.18 3.12 5.29
N GLN A 61 4.90 3.21 4.92
CA GLN A 61 3.81 2.46 5.53
C GLN A 61 2.95 1.82 4.44
N VAL A 62 2.41 0.64 4.71
CA VAL A 62 1.54 -0.09 3.79
C VAL A 62 0.34 -0.67 4.52
N ALA A 63 -0.84 -0.54 3.92
CA ALA A 63 -2.08 -1.14 4.39
C ALA A 63 -2.78 -1.83 3.22
N ALA A 64 -3.30 -3.04 3.46
CA ALA A 64 -3.99 -3.82 2.46
C ALA A 64 -5.41 -4.15 2.94
N THR A 65 -6.38 -4.10 2.01
CA THR A 65 -7.79 -4.43 2.27
C THR A 65 -8.35 -5.26 1.13
N GLY A 66 -9.36 -6.08 1.42
CA GLY A 66 -10.02 -6.96 0.45
C GLY A 66 -9.42 -8.36 0.41
N LEU A 67 -9.59 -9.03 -0.73
CA LEU A 67 -9.16 -10.41 -0.97
C LEU A 67 -8.32 -10.47 -2.24
N TYR A 68 -7.16 -11.14 -2.19
CA TYR A 68 -6.25 -11.27 -3.33
C TYR A 68 -6.94 -11.85 -4.58
N ASP A 69 -7.67 -12.96 -4.43
CA ASP A 69 -8.31 -13.68 -5.55
C ASP A 69 -9.57 -12.96 -6.10
N VAL A 70 -10.15 -12.03 -5.35
CA VAL A 70 -11.41 -11.34 -5.68
C VAL A 70 -11.15 -9.89 -6.08
N GLU A 71 -10.96 -9.00 -5.10
CA GLU A 71 -10.61 -7.60 -5.29
C GLU A 71 -9.86 -7.14 -4.05
N TYR A 72 -8.71 -6.51 -4.25
CA TYR A 72 -7.93 -5.91 -3.18
C TYR A 72 -7.52 -4.48 -3.50
N ARG A 73 -7.16 -3.77 -2.45
CA ARG A 73 -6.56 -2.44 -2.51
C ARG A 73 -5.38 -2.39 -1.55
N VAL A 74 -4.26 -1.89 -2.06
CA VAL A 74 -3.08 -1.60 -1.26
C VAL A 74 -2.90 -0.09 -1.26
N VAL A 75 -2.90 0.50 -0.07
CA VAL A 75 -2.59 1.91 0.14
C VAL A 75 -1.18 1.98 0.71
N THR A 76 -0.36 2.87 0.16
CA THR A 76 1.01 3.08 0.61
C THR A 76 1.21 4.55 0.92
N ALA A 77 1.77 4.85 2.08
CA ALA A 77 2.31 6.17 2.37
C ALA A 77 3.82 6.14 2.14
N CYS A 78 4.31 7.06 1.31
CA CYS A 78 5.69 7.11 0.87
C CYS A 78 6.50 8.15 1.66
N ARG A 79 7.83 7.98 1.68
CA ARG A 79 8.76 8.84 2.44
C ARG A 79 8.76 10.31 1.99
N ASP A 80 8.32 10.59 0.77
CA ASP A 80 8.19 11.93 0.21
C ASP A 80 6.86 12.63 0.57
N GLY A 81 5.99 11.96 1.33
CA GLY A 81 4.65 12.45 1.68
C GLY A 81 3.58 12.12 0.63
N SER A 82 3.92 11.37 -0.43
CA SER A 82 2.93 10.85 -1.38
C SER A 82 2.10 9.73 -0.75
N VAL A 83 0.79 9.74 -1.00
CA VAL A 83 -0.10 8.63 -0.67
C VAL A 83 -0.55 7.98 -1.97
N CYS A 84 -0.27 6.70 -2.15
CA CYS A 84 -0.55 5.98 -3.38
C CYS A 84 -1.54 4.83 -3.16
N LEU A 85 -2.27 4.50 -4.22
CA LEU A 85 -3.20 3.38 -4.27
C LEU A 85 -2.81 2.44 -5.39
N VAL A 86 -2.76 1.16 -5.05
CA VAL A 86 -2.65 0.06 -6.00
C VAL A 86 -3.88 -0.82 -5.91
N ARG A 87 -4.35 -1.28 -7.07
CA ARG A 87 -5.49 -2.19 -7.20
C ARG A 87 -5.05 -3.43 -7.97
N ARG A 88 -5.82 -4.50 -7.85
CA ARG A 88 -5.62 -5.73 -8.62
C ARG A 88 -5.49 -5.45 -10.12
N GLY A 89 -4.41 -5.95 -10.72
CA GLY A 89 -4.13 -5.84 -12.16
C GLY A 89 -3.52 -4.49 -12.58
N TRP A 90 -3.22 -3.59 -11.65
CA TRP A 90 -2.50 -2.35 -11.95
C TRP A 90 -1.00 -2.60 -11.87
N LYS A 91 -0.26 -2.25 -12.93
CA LYS A 91 1.21 -2.31 -12.92
C LYS A 91 1.85 -1.14 -12.19
N GLU A 92 1.17 0.01 -12.20
CA GLU A 92 1.65 1.25 -11.62
C GLU A 92 0.65 1.78 -10.60
N ALA A 93 1.18 2.33 -9.51
CA ALA A 93 0.37 2.96 -8.48
C ALA A 93 -0.19 4.31 -8.95
N LYS A 94 -1.39 4.65 -8.48
CA LYS A 94 -1.95 6.00 -8.65
C LYS A 94 -1.70 6.81 -7.39
N VAL A 95 -1.12 7.99 -7.53
CA VAL A 95 -1.02 8.97 -6.44
C VAL A 95 -2.41 9.52 -6.12
N LEU A 96 -2.84 9.41 -4.87
CA LEU A 96 -4.11 9.91 -4.36
C LEU A 96 -3.99 11.32 -3.78
N ALA A 97 -2.91 11.59 -3.05
CA ALA A 97 -2.67 12.85 -2.37
C ALA A 97 -1.17 13.10 -2.19
N GLN A 98 -0.78 14.37 -2.16
CA GLN A 98 0.53 14.82 -1.74
C GLN A 98 0.39 15.56 -0.41
N LEU A 99 1.06 15.08 0.62
CA LEU A 99 1.10 15.76 1.92
C LEU A 99 2.31 16.70 2.00
N SER A 100 2.18 17.75 2.80
CA SER A 100 3.27 18.68 3.11
C SER A 100 4.26 18.14 4.14
N ALA A 101 3.87 17.09 4.87
CA ALA A 101 4.67 16.44 5.91
C ALA A 101 4.68 14.92 5.71
N GLN A 102 5.74 14.27 6.19
CA GLN A 102 5.87 12.82 6.12
C GLN A 102 4.85 12.12 7.00
N VAL A 103 4.36 10.97 6.52
CA VAL A 103 3.43 10.12 7.27
C VAL A 103 4.21 9.30 8.29
N VAL A 104 3.77 9.38 9.54
CA VAL A 104 4.29 8.61 10.67
C VAL A 104 3.56 7.28 10.76
N ASP A 105 2.24 7.32 10.65
CA ASP A 105 1.37 6.14 10.75
C ASP A 105 0.15 6.27 9.84
N MET A 106 -0.38 5.13 9.42
CA MET A 106 -1.50 5.03 8.49
C MET A 106 -2.42 3.88 8.88
N ILE A 107 -3.72 4.16 8.94
CA ILE A 107 -4.76 3.15 9.12
C ILE A 107 -5.77 3.26 7.99
N VAL A 108 -6.12 2.12 7.39
CA VAL A 108 -7.19 2.03 6.40
C VAL A 108 -8.34 1.24 7.01
N GLN A 109 -9.50 1.88 7.08
CA GLN A 109 -10.72 1.28 7.61
C GLN A 109 -11.39 0.40 6.55
N SER A 110 -11.69 -0.86 6.88
CA SER A 110 -12.21 -1.85 5.92
C SER A 110 -13.67 -1.64 5.55
N ASP A 111 -14.47 -1.04 6.42
CA ASP A 111 -15.91 -0.80 6.28
C ASP A 111 -16.23 0.32 5.27
N ASN A 112 -15.51 1.44 5.36
CA ASN A 112 -15.79 2.65 4.60
C ASN A 112 -14.65 3.02 3.63
N ALA A 113 -13.51 2.30 3.68
CA ALA A 113 -12.31 2.57 2.92
C ALA A 113 -11.73 3.97 3.16
N ASN A 114 -11.93 4.53 4.36
CA ASN A 114 -11.30 5.77 4.78
C ASN A 114 -9.82 5.51 5.09
N ILE A 115 -8.99 6.46 4.70
CA ILE A 115 -7.55 6.46 4.94
C ILE A 115 -7.27 7.53 5.99
N VAL A 116 -6.83 7.10 7.18
CA VAL A 116 -6.43 8.00 8.26
C VAL A 116 -4.91 8.02 8.33
N LEU A 117 -4.33 9.21 8.31
CA LEU A 117 -2.89 9.45 8.24
C LEU A 117 -2.47 10.37 9.38
N ALA A 118 -1.48 9.93 10.15
CA ALA A 118 -0.80 10.77 11.13
C ALA A 118 0.49 11.30 10.52
N THR A 119 0.71 12.60 10.59
CA THR A 119 1.85 13.27 9.95
C THR A 119 2.79 13.92 10.98
N MET A 120 4.04 14.14 10.58
CA MET A 120 5.09 14.68 11.44
C MET A 120 4.83 16.11 11.95
N ASP A 121 3.92 16.84 11.31
CA ASP A 121 3.49 18.19 11.70
C ASP A 121 2.41 18.20 12.79
N GLN A 122 2.20 17.08 13.48
CA GLN A 122 1.21 16.92 14.55
C GLN A 122 -0.25 17.02 14.05
N SER A 123 -0.47 16.73 12.77
CA SER A 123 -1.79 16.72 12.13
C SER A 123 -2.31 15.28 11.94
N LEU A 124 -3.64 15.15 11.90
CA LEU A 124 -4.34 13.95 11.46
C LEU A 124 -5.16 14.28 10.21
N HIS A 125 -4.92 13.55 9.13
CA HIS A 125 -5.66 13.68 7.89
C HIS A 125 -6.57 12.47 7.70
N CYS A 126 -7.81 12.70 7.28
CA CYS A 126 -8.75 11.62 6.95
C CYS A 126 -9.28 11.83 5.53
N TYR A 127 -8.98 10.87 4.66
CA TYR A 127 -9.45 10.85 3.27
C TYR A 127 -10.57 9.83 3.13
N SER A 128 -11.67 10.24 2.52
CA SER A 128 -12.83 9.37 2.22
C SER A 128 -13.09 9.35 0.71
N LYS A 129 -13.96 8.44 0.26
CA LYS A 129 -14.29 8.24 -1.17
C LYS A 129 -15.28 9.26 -1.76
N LYS A 130 -15.61 10.35 -1.07
CA LYS A 130 -16.58 11.35 -1.57
C LYS A 130 -15.94 12.40 -2.46
#